data_AF-A0A0A9XLJ9-F1
#
_entry.id   AF-A0A0A9XLJ9-F1
#
_cell.length_a   1.000
_cell.length_b   1.000
_cell.length_c   1.000
_cell.angle_alpha   90.00
_cell.angle_beta   90.00
_cell.angle_gamma   90.00
#
_symmetry.space_group_name_H-M   'P 1'
#
loop_
_entity.id
_entity.type
_entity.pdbx_description
1 polymer ?
#
loop_
_entity_poly.entity_id
_entity_poly.type
_entity_poly.pdbx_seq_one_letter_code
_entity_poly.pdbx_strand_id
1 'polypeptide(L)'
;QQPQRLVPGSPVRHLFTTFEFTYLVITSAYAAELYDYLTIPRTTKPINSVVDLAESNIIWMTDHEVWVFGIMHAEDSNIRKAASNFRAYPTPELIKLSESDVPYGLGIERMAGGHYTELPYITEKFINKSRVMRDNYYVSPLVVNMQKGSPYANRLNDIIGRMERWSVLRMGSGLCKEISQLHETVRHAVVNKAYQIPS
;
A
#
# COMPACT_ATOMS: atom_id res chain seq x y z
N GLN A 1 -32.62 52.64 -34.05
CA GLN A 1 -32.81 53.30 -32.75
C GLN A 1 -31.45 53.36 -32.07
N GLN A 2 -30.92 54.56 -31.81
CA GLN A 2 -29.63 54.73 -31.12
C GLN A 2 -29.69 54.09 -29.72
N PRO A 3 -28.61 53.44 -29.24
CA PRO A 3 -28.58 52.96 -27.86
C PRO A 3 -28.63 54.19 -26.94
N GLN A 4 -29.64 54.23 -26.07
CA GLN A 4 -29.79 55.31 -25.09
C GLN A 4 -28.49 55.43 -24.29
N ARG A 5 -27.81 56.58 -24.39
CA ARG A 5 -26.66 56.89 -23.55
C ARG A 5 -27.12 56.86 -22.10
N LEU A 6 -26.63 55.87 -21.34
CA LEU A 6 -26.76 55.82 -19.89
C LEU A 6 -26.32 57.18 -19.31
N VAL A 7 -27.25 57.89 -18.67
CA VAL A 7 -27.00 59.21 -18.09
C VAL A 7 -25.87 59.10 -17.04
N PRO A 8 -24.76 59.84 -17.18
CA PRO A 8 -23.69 59.83 -16.20
C PRO A 8 -24.23 60.36 -14.85
N GLY A 9 -24.15 59.54 -13.80
CA GLY A 9 -24.66 59.85 -12.46
C GLY A 9 -26.00 59.19 -12.08
N SER A 10 -26.60 58.37 -12.95
CA SER A 10 -27.84 57.64 -12.62
C SER A 10 -27.59 56.55 -11.56
N PRO A 11 -28.42 56.45 -10.50
CA PRO A 11 -28.34 55.37 -9.49
C PRO A 11 -28.51 53.97 -10.09
N VAL A 12 -29.19 53.87 -11.24
CA VAL A 12 -29.35 52.60 -11.98
C VAL A 12 -28.02 52.06 -12.48
N ARG A 13 -27.09 52.95 -12.91
CA ARG A 13 -25.75 52.54 -13.35
C ARG A 13 -24.96 51.92 -12.19
N HIS A 14 -25.06 52.51 -11.00
CA HIS A 14 -24.40 51.98 -9.81
C HIS A 14 -24.95 50.61 -9.42
N LEU A 15 -26.27 50.40 -9.53
CA LEU A 15 -26.88 49.07 -9.32
C LEU A 15 -26.34 48.02 -10.31
N PHE A 16 -26.33 48.31 -11.61
CA PHE A 16 -25.81 47.38 -12.61
C PHE A 16 -24.32 47.07 -12.40
N THR A 17 -23.49 48.08 -12.11
CA THR A 17 -22.06 47.84 -11.85
C THR A 17 -21.82 47.01 -10.59
N THR A 18 -22.62 47.18 -9.54
CA THR A 18 -22.49 46.38 -8.32
C THR A 18 -22.95 44.94 -8.55
N PHE A 19 -24.02 44.73 -9.33
CA PHE A 19 -24.45 43.39 -9.73
C PHE A 19 -23.42 42.66 -10.60
N GLU A 20 -22.79 43.37 -11.53
CA GLU A 20 -21.77 42.81 -12.40
C GLU A 20 -20.50 42.47 -11.61
N PHE A 21 -20.09 43.32 -10.66
CA PHE A 21 -19.00 43.01 -9.74
C PHE A 21 -19.29 41.83 -8.82
N THR A 22 -20.49 41.77 -8.22
CA THR A 22 -20.87 40.64 -7.36
C THR A 22 -20.96 39.34 -8.15
N TYR A 23 -21.48 39.36 -9.37
CA TYR A 23 -21.48 38.19 -10.26
C TYR A 23 -20.06 37.71 -10.58
N LEU A 24 -19.14 38.62 -10.89
CA LEU A 24 -17.74 38.29 -11.17
C LEU A 24 -17.04 37.70 -9.94
N VAL A 25 -17.27 38.28 -8.76
CA VAL A 25 -16.70 37.75 -7.50
C VAL A 25 -17.25 36.36 -7.17
N ILE A 26 -18.56 36.13 -7.27
CA ILE A 26 -19.17 34.83 -6.97
C ILE A 26 -18.69 33.75 -7.96
N THR A 27 -18.66 34.07 -9.25
CA THR A 27 -18.22 33.11 -10.28
C THR A 27 -16.74 32.76 -10.16
N SER A 28 -15.88 33.74 -9.87
CA SER A 28 -14.45 33.49 -9.64
C SER A 28 -14.19 32.69 -8.35
N ALA A 29 -14.90 32.97 -7.26
CA ALA A 29 -14.81 32.20 -6.02
C ALA A 29 -15.26 30.74 -6.23
N TYR A 30 -16.39 30.52 -6.90
CA TYR A 30 -16.87 29.17 -7.21
C TYR A 30 -15.90 28.40 -8.13
N ALA A 31 -15.34 29.07 -9.15
CA ALA A 31 -14.36 28.45 -10.04
C ALA A 31 -13.07 28.08 -9.29
N ALA A 32 -12.64 28.89 -8.32
CA ALA A 32 -11.49 28.61 -7.47
C ALA A 32 -11.74 27.41 -6.55
N GLU A 33 -12.89 27.34 -5.88
CA GLU A 33 -13.25 26.19 -5.03
C GLU A 33 -13.41 24.90 -5.84
N LEU A 34 -14.01 24.98 -7.02
CA LEU A 34 -14.13 23.83 -7.91
C LEU A 34 -12.75 23.33 -8.36
N TYR A 35 -11.83 24.24 -8.66
CA TYR A 35 -10.46 23.86 -9.00
C TYR A 35 -9.73 23.21 -7.82
N ASP A 36 -9.89 23.75 -6.61
CA ASP A 36 -9.31 23.18 -5.39
C ASP A 36 -9.83 21.75 -5.15
N TYR A 37 -11.14 21.56 -5.26
CA TYR A 37 -11.78 20.24 -5.13
C TYR A 37 -11.29 19.22 -6.16
N LEU A 38 -10.98 19.67 -7.37
CA LEU A 38 -10.48 18.81 -8.44
C LEU A 38 -8.97 18.55 -8.37
N THR A 39 -8.21 19.41 -7.69
CA THR A 39 -6.75 19.28 -7.60
C THR A 39 -6.26 18.58 -6.33
N ILE A 40 -7.05 18.59 -5.24
CA ILE A 40 -6.68 17.87 -4.02
C ILE A 40 -6.90 16.36 -4.20
N PRO A 41 -5.85 15.53 -4.11
CA PRO A 41 -6.02 14.08 -4.13
C PRO A 41 -6.81 13.62 -2.90
N ARG A 42 -7.95 12.96 -3.14
CA ARG A 42 -8.89 12.50 -2.09
C ARG A 42 -8.40 11.28 -1.32
N THR A 43 -7.22 10.77 -1.67
CA THR A 43 -6.60 9.60 -1.03
C THR A 43 -5.37 10.04 -0.29
N THR A 44 -5.21 9.50 0.92
CA THR A 44 -3.96 9.61 1.69
C THR A 44 -2.75 9.16 0.86
N LYS A 45 -1.59 9.76 1.13
CA LYS A 45 -0.32 9.39 0.48
C LYS A 45 -0.15 7.87 0.62
N PRO A 46 0.00 7.12 -0.48
CA PRO A 46 0.16 5.68 -0.40
C PRO A 46 1.51 5.34 0.22
N ILE A 47 1.52 4.30 1.07
CA ILE A 47 2.74 3.73 1.64
C ILE A 47 3.34 2.81 0.57
N ASN A 48 4.38 3.29 -0.11
CA ASN A 48 5.01 2.56 -1.21
C ASN A 48 6.37 1.98 -0.84
N SER A 49 7.07 2.60 0.10
CA SER A 49 8.41 2.23 0.52
C SER A 49 8.49 1.93 2.02
N VAL A 50 9.60 1.30 2.45
CA VAL A 50 9.92 1.09 3.86
C VAL A 50 10.06 2.41 4.62
N VAL A 51 10.56 3.46 3.95
CA VAL A 51 10.68 4.79 4.53
C VAL A 51 9.29 5.36 4.81
N ASP A 52 8.37 5.26 3.86
CA ASP A 52 6.98 5.70 4.07
C ASP A 52 6.30 4.91 5.21
N LEU A 53 6.58 3.61 5.32
CA LEU A 53 6.05 2.77 6.39
C LEU A 53 6.59 3.22 7.75
N ALA A 54 7.88 3.53 7.84
CA ALA A 54 8.52 4.04 9.05
C ALA A 54 8.04 5.45 9.43
N GLU A 55 7.75 6.31 8.46
CA GLU A 55 7.18 7.65 8.66
C GLU A 55 5.72 7.61 9.12
N SER A 56 4.93 6.69 8.55
CA SER A 56 3.49 6.56 8.82
C SER A 56 3.16 6.16 10.27
N ASN A 57 4.11 5.55 10.99
CA ASN A 57 3.93 4.96 12.32
C ASN A 57 2.73 4.00 12.43
N ILE A 58 2.32 3.39 11.31
CA ILE A 58 1.22 2.41 11.31
C ILE A 58 1.67 1.13 12.01
N ILE A 59 0.79 0.60 12.85
CA ILE A 59 0.94 -0.73 13.44
C ILE A 59 0.60 -1.75 12.36
N TRP A 60 1.53 -2.64 12.07
CA TRP A 60 1.31 -3.75 11.16
C TRP A 60 1.42 -5.08 11.90
N MET A 61 0.63 -6.06 11.45
CA MET A 61 0.40 -7.29 12.18
C MET A 61 0.45 -8.52 11.29
N THR A 62 0.88 -9.63 11.88
CA THR A 62 0.84 -10.98 11.29
C THR A 62 0.56 -12.01 12.37
N ASP A 63 0.47 -13.28 11.97
CA ASP A 63 0.18 -14.43 12.81
C ASP A 63 1.35 -14.85 13.71
N HIS A 64 2.59 -14.55 13.29
CA HIS A 64 3.78 -15.02 13.99
C HIS A 64 4.90 -13.96 14.01
N GLU A 65 5.71 -13.94 15.07
CA GLU A 65 6.88 -13.06 15.20
C GLU A 65 8.03 -13.34 14.21
N VAL A 66 8.01 -14.46 13.49
CA VAL A 66 9.07 -14.86 12.56
C VAL A 66 9.22 -13.85 11.42
N TRP A 67 8.15 -13.16 11.07
CA TRP A 67 8.11 -12.11 10.05
C TRP A 67 9.10 -10.97 10.32
N VAL A 68 9.48 -10.72 11.57
CA VAL A 68 10.40 -9.65 11.97
C VAL A 68 11.80 -10.18 12.30
N PHE A 69 11.98 -11.49 12.40
CA PHE A 69 13.24 -12.06 12.89
C PHE A 69 14.45 -11.64 12.04
N GLY A 70 14.31 -11.56 10.71
CA GLY A 70 15.38 -11.17 9.80
C GLY A 70 15.74 -9.66 9.81
N ILE A 71 14.91 -8.82 10.42
CA ILE A 71 14.97 -7.34 10.31
C ILE A 71 15.15 -6.64 11.66
N MET A 72 14.96 -7.34 12.78
CA MET A 72 15.11 -6.75 14.13
C MET A 72 16.50 -6.16 14.37
N HIS A 73 17.52 -6.74 13.72
CA HIS A 73 18.92 -6.33 13.85
C HIS A 73 19.45 -5.61 12.61
N ALA A 74 18.57 -5.09 11.75
CA ALA A 74 18.99 -4.30 10.59
C ALA A 74 19.71 -3.02 11.04
N GLU A 75 20.78 -2.65 10.33
CA GLU A 75 21.56 -1.43 10.59
C GLU A 75 20.78 -0.16 10.22
N ASP A 76 19.86 -0.25 9.25
CA ASP A 76 19.04 0.87 8.82
C ASP A 76 18.00 1.24 9.89
N SER A 77 18.02 2.51 10.30
CA SER A 77 17.08 3.07 11.27
C SER A 77 15.62 2.97 10.84
N ASN A 78 15.32 3.06 9.54
CA ASN A 78 13.95 3.02 9.02
C ASN A 78 13.36 1.62 9.14
N ILE A 79 14.14 0.59 8.77
CA ILE A 79 13.75 -0.82 8.92
C ILE A 79 13.55 -1.14 10.40
N ARG A 80 14.45 -0.71 11.27
CA ARG A 80 14.32 -0.94 12.71
C ARG A 80 13.06 -0.26 13.29
N LYS A 81 12.74 0.95 12.83
CA LYS A 81 11.53 1.66 13.26
C LYS A 81 10.26 0.95 12.78
N ALA A 82 10.22 0.53 11.53
CA ALA A 82 9.09 -0.24 11.02
C ALA A 82 8.94 -1.59 11.74
N ALA A 83 10.04 -2.30 12.03
CA ALA A 83 10.05 -3.51 12.84
C ALA A 83 9.50 -3.27 14.27
N SER A 84 9.77 -2.13 14.89
CA SER A 84 9.28 -1.81 16.24
C SER A 84 7.74 -1.63 16.31
N ASN A 85 7.11 -1.27 15.20
CA ASN A 85 5.66 -1.10 15.07
C ASN A 85 4.92 -2.42 14.82
N PHE A 86 5.65 -3.54 14.69
CA PHE A 86 5.07 -4.85 14.46
C PHE A 86 4.35 -5.40 15.71
N ARG A 87 3.23 -6.10 15.50
CA ARG A 87 2.53 -6.87 16.53
C ARG A 87 2.08 -8.23 16.00
N ALA A 88 2.38 -9.30 16.72
CA ALA A 88 1.87 -10.63 16.40
C ALA A 88 0.57 -10.90 17.17
N TYR A 89 -0.44 -11.39 16.46
CA TYR A 89 -1.72 -11.77 17.06
C TYR A 89 -2.18 -13.13 16.51
N PRO A 90 -2.95 -13.92 17.28
CA PRO A 90 -3.55 -15.14 16.76
C PRO A 90 -4.54 -14.81 15.63
N THR A 91 -4.63 -15.69 14.63
CA THR A 91 -5.50 -15.56 13.45
C THR A 91 -6.94 -15.06 13.72
N PRO A 92 -7.70 -15.58 14.70
CA PRO A 92 -9.06 -15.10 14.96
C PRO A 92 -9.13 -13.64 15.42
N GLU A 93 -8.07 -13.13 16.06
CA GLU A 93 -7.97 -11.73 16.48
C GLU A 93 -7.55 -10.84 15.30
N LEU A 94 -6.61 -11.30 14.47
CA LEU A 94 -6.22 -10.61 13.24
C LEU A 94 -7.39 -10.34 12.31
N ILE A 95 -8.32 -11.31 12.15
CA ILE A 95 -9.52 -11.13 11.33
C ILE A 95 -10.41 -10.01 11.90
N LYS A 96 -10.58 -9.95 13.22
CA LYS A 96 -11.38 -8.90 13.86
C LYS A 96 -10.73 -7.53 13.68
N LEU A 97 -9.41 -7.46 13.85
CA LEU A 97 -8.64 -6.23 13.71
C LEU A 97 -8.57 -5.76 12.25
N SER A 98 -8.44 -6.67 11.29
CA SER A 98 -8.42 -6.35 9.87
C SER A 98 -9.76 -5.80 9.39
N GLU A 99 -10.88 -6.30 9.94
CA GLU A 99 -12.22 -5.78 9.63
C GLU A 99 -12.55 -4.47 10.36
N SER A 100 -11.86 -4.12 11.45
CA SER A 100 -12.10 -2.88 12.22
C SER A 100 -11.74 -1.61 11.44
N ASP A 101 -12.38 -0.46 11.70
CA ASP A 101 -12.09 0.79 10.95
C ASP A 101 -10.74 1.46 11.29
N VAL A 102 -9.93 0.85 12.15
CA VAL A 102 -8.61 1.35 12.55
C VAL A 102 -7.57 1.08 11.44
N PRO A 103 -6.62 2.00 11.20
CA PRO A 103 -5.62 1.90 10.13
C PRO A 103 -4.52 0.89 10.48
N TYR A 104 -4.82 -0.40 10.44
CA TYR A 104 -3.83 -1.46 10.59
C TYR A 104 -3.26 -1.93 9.25
N GLY A 105 -1.98 -2.31 9.30
CA GLY A 105 -1.31 -3.02 8.22
C GLY A 105 -1.31 -4.53 8.43
N LEU A 106 -1.44 -5.31 7.36
CA LEU A 106 -1.25 -6.76 7.39
C LEU A 106 0.01 -7.12 6.61
N GLY A 107 0.87 -7.96 7.19
CA GLY A 107 2.00 -8.53 6.46
C GLY A 107 1.51 -9.57 5.45
N ILE A 108 2.05 -9.51 4.23
CA ILE A 108 1.81 -10.49 3.19
C ILE A 108 3.12 -10.90 2.52
N GLU A 109 3.13 -12.10 1.97
CA GLU A 109 4.24 -12.61 1.17
C GLU A 109 3.88 -12.53 -0.31
N ARG A 110 4.79 -11.95 -1.07
CA ARG A 110 4.79 -11.93 -2.52
C ARG A 110 5.81 -12.96 -3.01
N MET A 111 5.31 -13.96 -3.72
CA MET A 111 6.11 -15.01 -4.31
C MET A 111 6.85 -14.50 -5.55
N ALA A 112 7.90 -15.21 -5.97
CA ALA A 112 8.70 -14.86 -7.14
C ALA A 112 7.88 -14.75 -8.44
N GLY A 113 6.75 -15.49 -8.54
CA GLY A 113 5.80 -15.41 -9.65
C GLY A 113 4.85 -14.21 -9.61
N GLY A 114 5.01 -13.29 -8.65
CA GLY A 114 4.13 -12.12 -8.49
C GLY A 114 2.80 -12.42 -7.80
N HIS A 115 2.53 -13.67 -7.45
CA HIS A 115 1.39 -14.09 -6.65
C HIS A 115 1.59 -13.74 -5.17
N TYR A 116 0.48 -13.66 -4.44
CA TYR A 116 0.47 -13.43 -3.00
C TYR A 116 0.00 -14.67 -2.26
N THR A 117 0.53 -14.87 -1.06
CA THR A 117 0.09 -15.98 -0.20
C THR A 117 -1.31 -15.71 0.32
N GLU A 118 -2.20 -16.69 0.15
CA GLU A 118 -3.54 -16.68 0.74
C GLU A 118 -3.44 -17.04 2.22
N LEU A 119 -3.45 -16.01 3.06
CA LEU A 119 -3.45 -16.18 4.51
C LEU A 119 -4.88 -16.06 5.04
N PRO A 120 -5.28 -16.86 6.04
CA PRO A 120 -6.67 -16.93 6.51
C PRO A 120 -7.20 -15.60 7.08
N TYR A 121 -6.31 -14.68 7.45
CA TYR A 121 -6.66 -13.35 7.94
C TYR A 121 -6.82 -12.28 6.83
N ILE A 122 -6.48 -12.61 5.59
CA ILE A 122 -6.68 -11.74 4.43
C ILE A 122 -8.09 -12.00 3.89
N THR A 123 -9.07 -11.26 4.41
CA THR A 123 -10.46 -11.37 3.97
C THR A 123 -10.75 -10.48 2.77
N GLU A 124 -11.75 -10.84 1.97
CA GLU A 124 -12.21 -10.01 0.84
C GLU A 124 -12.60 -8.59 1.27
N LYS A 125 -13.22 -8.45 2.45
CA LYS A 125 -13.56 -7.15 3.04
C LYS A 125 -12.33 -6.28 3.28
N PHE A 126 -11.22 -6.89 3.70
CA PHE A 126 -9.96 -6.18 3.89
C PHE A 126 -9.31 -5.82 2.56
N ILE A 127 -9.28 -6.75 1.59
CA ILE A 127 -8.73 -6.52 0.24
C ILE A 127 -9.40 -5.31 -0.42
N ASN A 128 -10.73 -5.21 -0.36
CA ASN A 128 -11.48 -4.12 -0.99
C ASN A 128 -11.16 -2.73 -0.40
N LYS A 129 -10.68 -2.66 0.84
CA LYS A 129 -10.35 -1.41 1.55
C LYS A 129 -8.85 -1.15 1.63
N SER A 130 -8.01 -1.97 1.01
CA SER A 130 -6.57 -1.94 1.22
C SER A 130 -5.77 -1.84 -0.06
N ARG A 131 -4.52 -1.41 0.09
CA ARG A 131 -3.54 -1.30 -0.98
C ARG A 131 -2.26 -1.97 -0.52
N VAL A 132 -1.70 -2.76 -1.42
CA VAL A 132 -0.40 -3.41 -1.23
C VAL A 132 0.71 -2.37 -1.44
N MET A 133 1.70 -2.36 -0.55
CA MET A 133 2.92 -1.58 -0.72
C MET A 133 3.63 -1.98 -2.02
N ARG A 134 4.14 -0.98 -2.77
CA ARG A 134 4.79 -1.22 -4.06
C ARG A 134 6.12 -1.95 -3.91
N ASP A 135 6.97 -1.44 -3.02
CA ASP A 135 8.28 -2.00 -2.75
C ASP A 135 8.17 -3.05 -1.65
N ASN A 136 9.13 -3.97 -1.62
CA ASN A 136 9.13 -5.03 -0.62
C ASN A 136 9.82 -4.53 0.63
N TYR A 137 9.28 -4.91 1.77
CA TYR A 137 9.78 -4.56 3.09
C TYR A 137 11.14 -5.22 3.37
N TYR A 138 11.27 -6.52 3.06
CA TYR A 138 12.55 -7.20 2.84
C TYR A 138 12.34 -8.41 1.94
N VAL A 139 13.45 -8.98 1.49
CA VAL A 139 13.46 -10.15 0.63
C VAL A 139 14.22 -11.27 1.35
N SER A 140 13.60 -12.44 1.48
CA SER A 140 14.21 -13.63 2.08
C SER A 140 14.08 -14.82 1.16
N PRO A 141 15.09 -15.69 1.06
CA PRO A 141 14.89 -17.01 0.46
C PRO A 141 13.87 -17.81 1.27
N LEU A 142 13.11 -18.67 0.59
CA LEU A 142 12.34 -19.71 1.26
C LEU A 142 13.32 -20.76 1.80
N VAL A 143 13.24 -21.07 3.09
CA VAL A 143 14.14 -22.02 3.75
C VAL A 143 13.39 -23.19 4.35
N VAL A 144 13.96 -24.38 4.23
CA VAL A 144 13.48 -25.58 4.93
C VAL A 144 14.38 -25.82 6.13
N ASN A 145 13.80 -25.72 7.33
CA ASN A 145 14.53 -25.94 8.57
C ASN A 145 14.56 -27.44 8.91
N MET A 146 15.75 -27.98 9.16
CA MET A 146 15.97 -29.35 9.59
C MET A 146 16.78 -29.39 10.90
N GLN A 147 16.66 -30.50 11.65
CA GLN A 147 17.50 -30.71 12.83
C GLN A 147 19.00 -30.69 12.45
N LYS A 148 19.81 -30.06 13.30
CA LYS A 148 21.26 -29.98 13.11
C LYS A 148 21.85 -31.39 13.06
N GLY A 149 22.60 -31.70 12.00
CA GLY A 149 23.16 -33.03 11.78
C GLY A 149 22.19 -34.05 11.16
N SER A 150 21.02 -33.61 10.68
CA SER A 150 20.10 -34.49 9.94
C SER A 150 20.83 -35.15 8.76
N PRO A 151 20.77 -36.49 8.63
CA PRO A 151 21.42 -37.22 7.54
C PRO A 151 20.81 -36.89 6.17
N TYR A 152 19.62 -36.28 6.15
CA TYR A 152 18.88 -35.95 4.93
C TYR A 152 19.22 -34.56 4.37
N ALA A 153 19.90 -33.70 5.13
CA ALA A 153 20.15 -32.32 4.73
C ALA A 153 20.91 -32.21 3.40
N ASN A 154 22.00 -32.97 3.26
CA ASN A 154 22.81 -32.98 2.03
C ASN A 154 22.00 -33.49 0.83
N ARG A 155 21.22 -34.55 1.03
CA ARG A 155 20.39 -35.12 -0.03
C ARG A 155 19.29 -34.15 -0.47
N LEU A 156 18.68 -33.43 0.47
CA LEU A 156 17.67 -32.42 0.16
C LEU A 156 18.27 -31.26 -0.63
N ASN A 157 19.44 -30.76 -0.22
CA ASN A 157 20.16 -29.70 -0.94
C ASN A 157 20.50 -30.13 -2.38
N ASP A 158 20.94 -31.37 -2.58
CA ASP A 158 21.21 -31.92 -3.91
C ASP A 158 19.96 -31.97 -4.79
N ILE A 159 18.81 -32.34 -4.20
CA ILE A 159 17.53 -32.39 -4.92
C ILE A 159 17.09 -30.98 -5.30
N ILE A 160 17.11 -30.03 -4.36
CA ILE A 160 16.74 -28.63 -4.61
C ILE A 160 17.64 -28.03 -5.70
N GLY A 161 18.96 -28.21 -5.60
CA GLY A 161 19.90 -27.71 -6.60
C GLY A 161 19.77 -28.40 -7.97
N ARG A 162 19.26 -29.64 -8.03
CA ARG A 162 18.86 -30.25 -9.31
C ARG A 162 17.58 -29.59 -9.83
N MET A 163 16.54 -29.48 -9.00
CA MET A 163 15.25 -28.92 -9.42
C MET A 163 15.36 -27.46 -9.90
N GLU A 164 16.22 -26.66 -9.28
CA GLU A 164 16.53 -25.30 -9.72
C GLU A 164 17.20 -25.29 -11.11
N ARG A 165 18.22 -26.14 -11.31
CA ARG A 165 18.90 -26.28 -12.61
C ARG A 165 17.97 -26.73 -13.72
N TRP A 166 17.09 -27.69 -13.43
CA TRP A 166 16.08 -28.17 -14.38
C TRP A 166 14.91 -27.19 -14.57
N SER A 167 14.91 -26.04 -13.87
CA SER A 167 13.81 -25.08 -13.86
C SER A 167 12.45 -25.69 -13.48
N VAL A 168 12.43 -26.87 -12.85
CA VAL A 168 11.18 -27.57 -12.46
C VAL A 168 10.46 -26.80 -11.36
N LEU A 169 11.21 -26.22 -10.43
CA LEU A 169 10.66 -25.30 -9.43
C LEU A 169 10.07 -24.05 -10.09
N ARG A 170 10.77 -23.51 -11.11
CA ARG A 170 10.30 -22.37 -11.92
C ARG A 170 9.07 -22.72 -12.77
N MET A 171 8.92 -23.98 -13.18
CA MET A 171 7.80 -24.48 -13.98
C MET A 171 6.58 -24.82 -13.12
N GLY A 172 6.78 -25.30 -11.89
CA GLY A 172 5.74 -25.47 -10.88
C GLY A 172 5.08 -24.14 -10.51
N SER A 173 5.89 -23.07 -10.37
CA SER A 173 5.36 -21.70 -10.29
C SER A 173 4.87 -21.15 -11.64
N GLY A 174 5.38 -21.69 -12.75
CA GLY A 174 5.25 -21.19 -14.13
C GLY A 174 4.09 -21.75 -14.96
N LEU A 175 3.26 -22.65 -14.42
CA LEU A 175 1.89 -22.86 -14.94
C LEU A 175 1.04 -21.58 -14.80
N CYS A 176 1.49 -20.61 -14.00
CA CYS A 176 1.25 -19.18 -14.20
C CYS A 176 2.45 -18.54 -14.95
N LYS A 177 2.30 -18.32 -16.26
CA LYS A 177 3.27 -17.59 -17.13
C LYS A 177 3.52 -16.18 -16.56
N GLU A 178 4.72 -15.60 -16.54
CA GLU A 178 5.70 -15.48 -17.62
C GLU A 178 7.07 -15.02 -17.05
N ILE A 179 8.12 -15.18 -17.84
CA ILE A 179 9.56 -15.08 -17.54
C ILE A 179 9.99 -13.72 -16.94
N SER A 180 10.63 -13.70 -15.75
CA SER A 180 11.89 -12.97 -15.48
C SER A 180 12.31 -12.97 -13.99
N GLN A 181 13.53 -13.51 -13.77
CA GLN A 181 14.59 -13.06 -12.85
C GLN A 181 14.53 -13.27 -11.32
N LEU A 182 15.61 -13.96 -10.92
CA LEU A 182 16.28 -14.05 -9.61
C LEU A 182 15.65 -15.04 -8.65
N HIS A 183 16.53 -15.76 -7.94
CA HIS A 183 16.32 -16.83 -6.96
C HIS A 183 14.93 -16.85 -6.31
N GLU A 184 14.40 -18.03 -5.96
CA GLU A 184 13.14 -18.19 -5.22
C GLU A 184 13.16 -17.38 -3.91
N THR A 185 12.81 -16.11 -4.03
CA THR A 185 12.82 -15.15 -2.95
C THR A 185 11.38 -14.80 -2.64
N VAL A 186 11.02 -15.01 -1.39
CA VAL A 186 9.80 -14.49 -0.81
C VAL A 186 10.04 -13.02 -0.49
N ARG A 187 9.19 -12.18 -1.07
CA ARG A 187 9.23 -10.74 -0.90
C ARG A 187 8.14 -10.36 0.09
N HIS A 188 8.51 -9.85 1.25
CA HIS A 188 7.53 -9.47 2.25
C HIS A 188 7.03 -8.07 1.94
N ALA A 189 5.73 -7.85 1.98
CA ALA A 189 5.12 -6.54 1.80
C ALA A 189 4.09 -6.31 2.91
N VAL A 190 3.81 -5.05 3.20
CA VAL A 190 2.73 -4.68 4.11
C VAL A 190 1.57 -4.16 3.28
N VAL A 191 0.37 -4.65 3.57
CA VAL A 191 -0.88 -4.18 3.01
C VAL A 191 -1.51 -3.26 4.01
N ASN A 192 -1.76 -2.01 3.62
CA ASN A 192 -2.37 -1.02 4.50
C ASN A 192 -3.72 -0.60 3.95
N LYS A 193 -4.63 -0.19 4.85
CA LYS A 193 -5.91 0.40 4.42
C LYS A 193 -5.68 1.69 3.66
N ALA A 194 -6.29 1.77 2.49
CA ALA A 194 -6.30 2.98 1.69
C ALA A 194 -7.51 3.81 2.13
N TYR A 195 -7.28 4.84 2.94
CA TYR A 195 -8.36 5.73 3.34
C TYR A 195 -8.72 6.65 2.16
N GLN A 196 -9.96 6.53 1.70
CA GLN A 196 -10.66 7.62 1.03
C GLN A 196 -11.13 8.58 2.10
N ILE A 197 -10.78 9.85 1.96
CA ILE A 197 -11.32 10.91 2.82
C ILE A 197 -12.83 10.96 2.55
N PRO A 198 -13.71 10.81 3.56
CA PRO A 198 -15.14 10.97 3.34
C PRO A 198 -15.41 12.40 2.84
N SER A 199 -16.17 12.49 1.75
CA SER A 199 -16.61 13.76 1.15
C SER A 199 -17.53 14.54 2.08
#